data_AF-A0A942SGP0-F1
#
_entry.id   AF-A0A942SGP0-F1
#
_cell.length_a   1.000
_cell.length_b   1.000
_cell.length_c   1.000
_cell.angle_alpha   90.00
_cell.angle_beta   90.00
_cell.angle_gamma   90.00
#
_symmetry.space_group_name_H-M   'P 1'
#
loop_
_entity.id
_entity.type
_entity.pdbx_description
1 polymer ?
#
loop_
_entity_poly.entity_id
_entity_poly.type
_entity_poly.pdbx_seq_one_letter_code
_entity_poly.pdbx_strand_id
1 'polypeptide(L)'
;MTKHFLTLLLLVFSTSAWADMRFFDQLEAKSGKSLTLDQRFQVSKALKACDDQERDQDARLVGEVARLTGLPAGQILQMARLEGSLAAKIESTLKRKLGESLVRQIRAAEEARRSSIQAARQAVAARLGSISGLSPQTVIDMLPGFGL
;
A
#
# COMPACT_ATOMS: atom_id res chain seq x y z
N MET A 1 -26.99 -15.35 -24.39
CA MET A 1 -25.94 -14.31 -24.46
C MET A 1 -25.37 -14.07 -23.06
N THR A 2 -24.33 -14.81 -22.65
CA THR A 2 -23.66 -14.61 -21.36
C THR A 2 -22.29 -15.32 -21.39
N LYS A 3 -21.28 -14.69 -22.01
CA LYS A 3 -19.90 -15.23 -22.05
C LYS A 3 -18.81 -14.16 -21.82
N HIS A 4 -19.10 -13.08 -21.08
CA HIS A 4 -18.11 -12.00 -20.88
C HIS A 4 -17.80 -11.64 -19.41
N PHE A 5 -18.30 -12.42 -18.44
CA PHE A 5 -18.05 -12.10 -17.02
C PHE A 5 -16.81 -12.78 -16.40
N LEU A 6 -16.16 -13.71 -17.11
CA LEU A 6 -15.07 -14.52 -16.51
C LEU A 6 -13.65 -14.04 -16.85
N THR A 7 -13.47 -13.06 -17.73
CA THR A 7 -12.13 -12.72 -18.26
C THR A 7 -11.44 -11.59 -17.49
N LEU A 8 -12.13 -10.88 -16.60
CA LEU A 8 -11.56 -9.74 -15.85
C LEU A 8 -11.02 -10.10 -14.45
N LEU A 9 -11.16 -11.34 -14.00
CA LEU A 9 -10.64 -11.77 -12.69
C LEU A 9 -9.18 -12.26 -12.72
N LEU A 10 -8.63 -12.49 -13.92
CA LEU A 10 -7.29 -13.09 -14.10
C LEU A 10 -6.14 -12.07 -14.22
N LEU A 11 -6.44 -10.77 -14.29
CA LEU A 11 -5.42 -9.72 -14.42
C LEU A 11 -4.97 -9.10 -13.09
N VAL A 12 -5.70 -9.34 -11.99
CA VAL A 12 -5.36 -8.74 -10.67
C VAL A 12 -4.39 -9.63 -9.86
N PHE A 13 -4.27 -10.92 -10.18
CA PHE A 13 -3.36 -11.84 -9.49
C PHE A 13 -1.95 -11.93 -10.10
N SER A 14 -1.72 -11.33 -11.27
CA SER A 14 -0.44 -11.46 -11.98
C SER A 14 0.57 -10.36 -11.64
N THR A 15 0.14 -9.25 -11.02
CA THR A 15 1.06 -8.14 -10.69
C THR A 15 1.86 -8.39 -9.41
N SER A 16 1.29 -9.08 -8.41
CA SER A 16 1.96 -9.36 -7.14
C SER A 16 3.10 -10.38 -7.28
N ALA A 17 2.86 -11.49 -7.99
CA ALA A 17 3.90 -12.51 -8.20
C ALA A 17 5.11 -11.98 -9.00
N TRP A 18 4.87 -11.09 -9.96
CA TRP A 18 5.92 -10.44 -10.74
C TRP A 18 6.64 -9.32 -9.97
N ALA A 19 5.97 -8.67 -9.02
CA ALA A 19 6.60 -7.73 -8.10
C ALA A 19 7.49 -8.49 -7.09
N ASP A 20 7.01 -9.63 -6.59
CA ASP A 20 7.75 -10.50 -5.67
C ASP A 20 9.00 -11.08 -6.34
N MET A 21 8.91 -11.60 -7.58
CA MET A 21 10.07 -12.10 -8.33
C MET A 21 11.13 -11.01 -8.55
N ARG A 22 10.73 -9.82 -8.99
CA ARG A 22 11.66 -8.70 -9.18
C ARG A 22 12.29 -8.24 -7.87
N PHE A 23 11.54 -8.29 -6.78
CA PHE A 23 12.06 -7.97 -5.46
C PHE A 23 13.08 -9.00 -4.98
N PHE A 24 12.85 -10.29 -5.23
CA PHE A 24 13.83 -11.34 -4.92
C PHE A 24 15.14 -11.12 -5.65
N ASP A 25 15.08 -10.87 -6.96
CA ASP A 25 16.27 -10.64 -7.78
C ASP A 25 17.05 -9.41 -7.28
N GLN A 26 16.35 -8.33 -6.90
CA GLN A 26 16.98 -7.14 -6.33
C GLN A 26 17.61 -7.41 -4.96
N LEU A 27 16.92 -8.15 -4.10
CA LEU A 27 17.39 -8.48 -2.76
C LEU A 27 18.62 -9.39 -2.81
N GLU A 28 18.64 -10.38 -3.70
CA GLU A 28 19.78 -11.27 -3.95
C GLU A 28 20.95 -10.53 -4.58
N ALA A 29 20.70 -9.70 -5.59
CA ALA A 29 21.73 -8.89 -6.24
C ALA A 29 22.40 -7.91 -5.26
N LYS A 30 21.63 -7.26 -4.39
CA LYS A 30 22.15 -6.32 -3.39
C LYS A 30 22.86 -7.00 -2.23
N SER A 31 22.36 -8.16 -1.79
CA SER A 31 23.00 -8.93 -0.72
C SER A 31 24.23 -9.71 -1.18
N GLY A 32 24.42 -9.88 -2.50
CA GLY A 32 25.52 -10.64 -3.08
C GLY A 32 25.42 -12.14 -2.84
N LYS A 33 24.24 -12.64 -2.45
CA LYS A 33 23.99 -14.05 -2.15
C LYS A 33 22.61 -14.47 -2.65
N SER A 34 22.50 -15.72 -3.11
CA SER A 34 21.20 -16.33 -3.37
C SER A 34 20.50 -16.68 -2.07
N LEU A 35 19.21 -16.40 -1.98
CA LEU A 35 18.38 -16.80 -0.85
C LEU A 35 17.98 -18.26 -1.00
N THR A 36 17.91 -18.97 0.13
CA THR A 36 17.35 -20.32 0.16
C THR A 36 15.84 -20.30 -0.10
N LEU A 37 15.24 -21.44 -0.46
CA LEU A 37 13.79 -21.54 -0.62
C LEU A 37 13.01 -21.11 0.63
N ASP A 38 13.50 -21.47 1.82
CA ASP A 38 12.89 -21.03 3.09
C ASP A 38 12.99 -19.51 3.26
N GLN A 39 14.15 -18.92 2.98
CA GLN A 39 14.32 -17.46 3.06
C GLN A 39 13.41 -16.73 2.07
N ARG A 40 13.27 -17.23 0.84
CA ARG A 40 12.34 -16.69 -0.15
C ARG A 40 10.90 -16.77 0.34
N PHE A 41 10.50 -17.90 0.94
CA PHE A 41 9.18 -18.05 1.53
C PHE A 41 8.93 -17.06 2.69
N GLN A 42 9.92 -16.87 3.58
CA GLN A 42 9.82 -15.89 4.68
C GLN A 42 9.70 -14.45 4.17
N VAL A 43 10.42 -14.11 3.11
CA VAL A 43 10.35 -12.81 2.44
C VAL A 43 8.97 -12.59 1.81
N SER A 44 8.47 -13.54 1.00
CA SER A 44 7.10 -13.46 0.44
C SER A 44 6.04 -13.28 1.53
N LYS A 45 6.16 -14.02 2.65
CA LYS A 45 5.24 -13.90 3.77
C LYS A 45 5.29 -12.51 4.40
N ALA A 46 6.48 -11.93 4.55
CA ALA A 46 6.65 -10.59 5.10
C ALA A 46 6.10 -9.50 4.17
N LEU A 47 6.36 -9.61 2.86
CA LEU A 47 5.81 -8.71 1.85
C LEU A 47 4.29 -8.77 1.79
N LYS A 48 3.72 -9.98 1.80
CA LYS A 48 2.27 -10.17 1.83
C LYS A 48 1.63 -9.56 3.08
N ALA A 49 2.24 -9.75 4.25
CA ALA A 49 1.75 -9.13 5.47
C ALA A 49 1.80 -7.60 5.41
N CYS A 50 2.82 -7.03 4.75
CA CYS A 50 2.91 -5.59 4.47
C CYS A 50 1.75 -5.13 3.59
N ASP A 51 1.53 -5.80 2.44
CA ASP A 51 0.45 -5.46 1.50
C ASP A 51 -0.94 -5.57 2.16
N ASP A 52 -1.20 -6.66 2.89
CA ASP A 52 -2.45 -6.85 3.61
C ASP A 52 -2.67 -5.71 4.64
N GLN A 53 -1.62 -5.28 5.35
CA GLN A 53 -1.70 -4.16 6.29
C GLN A 53 -1.91 -2.81 5.60
N GLU A 54 -1.26 -2.54 4.46
CA GLU A 54 -1.47 -1.33 3.66
C GLU A 54 -2.92 -1.25 3.18
N ARG A 55 -3.48 -2.36 2.69
CA ARG A 55 -4.87 -2.47 2.24
C ARG A 55 -5.87 -2.26 3.38
N ASP A 56 -5.58 -2.76 4.56
CA ASP A 56 -6.41 -2.53 5.75
C ASP A 56 -6.41 -1.05 6.15
N GLN A 57 -5.26 -0.37 6.11
CA GLN A 57 -5.21 1.07 6.40
C GLN A 57 -5.89 1.92 5.32
N ASP A 58 -5.79 1.53 4.05
CA ASP A 58 -6.57 2.12 2.96
C ASP A 58 -8.07 1.99 3.22
N ALA A 59 -8.54 0.79 3.56
CA ALA A 59 -9.95 0.54 3.84
C ALA A 59 -10.46 1.38 5.03
N ARG A 60 -9.66 1.52 6.09
CA ARG A 60 -9.98 2.37 7.26
C ARG A 60 -10.08 3.85 6.87
N LEU A 61 -9.08 4.38 6.17
CA LEU A 61 -9.10 5.77 5.69
C LEU A 61 -10.32 6.01 4.81
N VAL A 62 -10.54 5.15 3.81
CA VAL A 62 -11.63 5.28 2.85
C VAL A 62 -13.00 5.21 3.56
N GLY A 63 -13.19 4.25 4.46
CA GLY A 63 -14.43 4.11 5.22
C GLY A 63 -14.73 5.32 6.09
N GLU A 64 -13.72 5.84 6.79
CA GLU A 64 -13.87 7.02 7.65
C GLU A 64 -14.19 8.28 6.83
N VAL A 65 -13.45 8.52 5.75
CA VAL A 65 -13.68 9.68 4.87
C VAL A 65 -15.03 9.57 4.15
N ALA A 66 -15.46 8.37 3.76
CA ALA A 66 -16.78 8.15 3.16
C ALA A 66 -17.89 8.50 4.15
N ARG A 67 -17.76 8.07 5.40
CA ARG A 67 -18.68 8.40 6.49
C ARG A 67 -18.75 9.91 6.74
N LEU A 68 -17.61 10.61 6.68
CA LEU A 68 -17.52 12.04 6.93
C LEU A 68 -18.07 12.91 5.80
N THR A 69 -17.93 12.46 4.55
CA THR A 69 -18.19 13.30 3.35
C THR A 69 -19.42 12.86 2.56
N GLY A 70 -19.91 11.65 2.79
CA GLY A 70 -20.98 11.03 2.00
C GLY A 70 -20.53 10.58 0.60
N LEU A 71 -19.24 10.67 0.27
CA LEU A 71 -18.72 10.24 -1.03
C LEU A 71 -18.59 8.71 -1.09
N PRO A 72 -18.77 8.09 -2.28
CA PRO A 72 -18.53 6.67 -2.47
C PRO A 72 -17.08 6.26 -2.16
N ALA A 73 -16.91 5.14 -1.47
CA ALA A 73 -15.60 4.60 -1.08
C ALA A 73 -14.62 4.48 -2.25
N GLY A 74 -15.09 4.00 -3.42
CA GLY A 74 -14.26 3.86 -4.62
C GLY A 74 -13.69 5.20 -5.12
N GLN A 75 -14.46 6.28 -5.02
CA GLN A 75 -14.01 7.61 -5.44
C GLN A 75 -12.95 8.17 -4.47
N ILE A 76 -13.14 7.96 -3.17
CA ILE A 76 -12.17 8.37 -2.16
C ILE A 76 -10.86 7.61 -2.33
N LEU A 77 -10.92 6.30 -2.57
CA LEU A 77 -9.73 5.49 -2.83
C LEU A 77 -8.95 6.02 -4.05
N GLN A 78 -9.64 6.36 -5.14
CA GLN A 78 -9.01 6.96 -6.31
C GLN A 78 -8.33 8.30 -5.98
N MET A 79 -9.00 9.18 -5.24
CA MET A 79 -8.43 10.47 -4.83
C MET A 79 -7.23 10.32 -3.88
N ALA A 80 -7.28 9.36 -2.96
CA ALA A 80 -6.23 9.11 -1.98
C ALA A 80 -4.94 8.57 -2.61
N ARG A 81 -5.02 7.97 -3.81
CA ARG A 81 -3.85 7.48 -4.57
C ARG A 81 -3.12 8.58 -5.34
N LEU A 82 -3.79 9.69 -5.63
CA LEU A 82 -3.17 10.81 -6.33
C LEU A 82 -2.29 11.62 -5.37
N GLU A 83 -1.33 12.37 -5.89
CA GLU A 83 -0.54 13.31 -5.07
C GLU A 83 -1.38 14.47 -4.52
N GLY A 84 -0.96 15.03 -3.39
CA GLY A 84 -1.59 16.18 -2.74
C GLY A 84 -2.71 15.83 -1.74
N SER A 85 -3.23 16.86 -1.07
CA SER A 85 -4.17 16.71 0.05
C SER A 85 -5.51 16.09 -0.37
N LEU A 86 -5.93 15.03 0.32
CA LEU A 86 -7.23 14.40 0.10
C LEU A 86 -8.39 15.37 0.39
N ALA A 87 -8.28 16.18 1.45
CA ALA A 87 -9.29 17.19 1.77
C ALA A 87 -9.51 18.18 0.62
N ALA A 88 -8.43 18.67 -0.01
CA ALA A 88 -8.53 19.60 -1.15
C ALA A 88 -9.20 18.94 -2.38
N LYS A 89 -8.90 17.67 -2.64
CA LYS A 89 -9.53 16.90 -3.72
C LYS A 89 -11.03 16.69 -3.47
N ILE A 90 -11.40 16.45 -2.22
CA ILE A 90 -12.79 16.31 -1.80
C ILE A 90 -13.53 17.65 -1.96
N GLU A 91 -12.93 18.77 -1.53
CA GLU A 91 -13.49 20.10 -1.74
C GLU A 91 -13.74 20.40 -3.23
N SER A 92 -12.76 20.06 -4.08
CA SER A 92 -12.87 20.19 -5.53
C SER A 92 -14.02 19.34 -6.08
N THR A 93 -14.10 18.08 -5.65
CA THR A 93 -15.14 17.12 -6.06
C THR A 93 -16.53 17.57 -5.66
N LEU A 94 -16.70 18.04 -4.42
CA LEU A 94 -17.97 18.51 -3.87
C LEU A 94 -18.31 19.94 -4.30
N LYS A 95 -17.39 20.64 -4.97
CA LYS A 95 -17.50 22.06 -5.35
C LYS A 95 -17.87 22.98 -4.19
N ARG A 96 -17.40 22.66 -2.98
CA ARG A 96 -17.65 23.43 -1.76
C ARG A 96 -16.50 23.27 -0.78
N LYS A 97 -16.35 24.25 0.12
CA LYS A 97 -15.40 24.16 1.23
C LYS A 97 -15.90 23.20 2.31
N LEU A 98 -14.97 22.41 2.84
CA LEU A 98 -15.23 21.59 4.01
C LEU A 98 -15.08 22.44 5.27
N GLY A 99 -15.88 22.15 6.28
CA GLY A 99 -15.69 22.79 7.59
C GLY A 99 -14.33 22.41 8.17
N GLU A 100 -13.72 23.32 8.94
CA GLU A 100 -12.37 23.11 9.51
C GLU A 100 -12.28 21.84 10.37
N SER A 101 -13.34 21.51 11.10
CA SER A 101 -13.45 20.25 11.87
C SER A 101 -13.34 19.01 10.97
N LEU A 102 -14.01 19.01 9.81
CA LEU A 102 -13.96 17.92 8.83
C LEU A 102 -12.58 17.80 8.20
N VAL A 103 -11.97 18.92 7.83
CA VAL A 103 -10.60 18.93 7.28
C VAL A 103 -9.60 18.35 8.28
N ARG A 104 -9.71 18.71 9.58
CA ARG A 104 -8.86 18.15 10.63
C ARG A 104 -9.04 16.64 10.80
N GLN A 105 -10.28 16.14 10.75
CA GLN A 105 -10.57 14.71 10.84
C GLN A 105 -9.99 13.93 9.64
N ILE A 106 -10.14 14.45 8.42
CA ILE A 106 -9.57 13.84 7.21
C ILE A 106 -8.05 13.80 7.31
N ARG A 107 -7.40 14.90 7.69
CA ARG A 107 -5.94 14.95 7.86
C ARG A 107 -5.44 13.99 8.95
N ALA A 108 -6.16 13.88 10.06
CA ALA A 108 -5.83 12.93 11.11
C ALA A 108 -5.91 11.48 10.62
N ALA A 109 -6.91 11.15 9.80
CA ALA A 109 -7.02 9.84 9.18
C ALA A 109 -5.90 9.58 8.14
N GLU A 110 -5.55 10.58 7.32
CA GLU A 110 -4.42 10.49 6.38
C GLU A 110 -3.09 10.24 7.12
N GLU A 111 -2.86 10.95 8.22
CA GLU A 111 -1.64 10.81 9.02
C GLU A 111 -1.59 9.48 9.77
N ALA A 112 -2.71 9.03 10.35
CA ALA A 112 -2.80 7.72 10.99
C ALA A 112 -2.48 6.59 10.00
N ARG A 113 -3.03 6.67 8.78
CA ARG A 113 -2.69 5.74 7.69
C ARG A 113 -1.19 5.80 7.39
N ARG A 114 -0.64 6.99 7.13
CA ARG A 114 0.77 7.17 6.76
C ARG A 114 1.70 6.60 7.82
N SER A 115 1.49 6.96 9.08
CA SER A 115 2.28 6.48 10.22
C SER A 115 2.21 4.96 10.34
N SER A 116 1.02 4.37 10.22
CA SER A 116 0.86 2.92 10.29
C SER A 116 1.54 2.18 9.13
N ILE A 117 1.45 2.70 7.89
CA ILE A 117 2.12 2.11 6.74
C ILE A 117 3.65 2.21 6.89
N GLN A 118 4.15 3.36 7.35
CA GLN A 118 5.57 3.54 7.61
C GLN A 118 6.09 2.58 8.67
N ALA A 119 5.35 2.38 9.77
CA ALA A 119 5.70 1.41 10.81
C ALA A 119 5.72 -0.03 10.27
N ALA A 120 4.73 -0.41 9.45
CA ALA A 120 4.68 -1.72 8.81
C ALA A 120 5.90 -1.96 7.90
N ARG A 121 6.22 -0.98 7.05
CA ARG A 121 7.39 -1.02 6.16
C ARG A 121 8.69 -1.12 6.94
N GLN A 122 8.84 -0.36 8.04
CA GLN A 122 10.02 -0.45 8.90
C GLN A 122 10.17 -1.83 9.55
N ALA A 123 9.08 -2.40 10.05
CA ALA A 123 9.09 -3.73 10.66
C ALA A 123 9.47 -4.83 9.64
N VAL A 124 8.89 -4.75 8.44
CA VAL A 124 9.21 -5.65 7.33
C VAL A 124 10.66 -5.47 6.89
N ALA A 125 11.12 -4.23 6.72
CA ALA A 125 12.50 -3.95 6.35
C ALA A 125 13.52 -4.46 7.37
N ALA A 126 13.25 -4.33 8.67
CA ALA A 126 14.09 -4.91 9.72
C ALA A 126 14.15 -6.44 9.62
N ARG A 127 13.00 -7.09 9.41
CA ARG A 127 12.93 -8.55 9.23
C ARG A 127 13.69 -9.01 7.99
N LEU A 128 13.46 -8.36 6.86
CA LEU A 128 14.12 -8.68 5.59
C LEU A 128 15.62 -8.36 5.62
N GLY A 129 16.03 -7.31 6.33
CA GLY A 129 17.43 -7.00 6.59
C GLY A 129 18.13 -8.10 7.38
N SER A 130 17.46 -8.68 8.39
CA SER A 130 18.01 -9.83 9.14
C SER A 130 18.20 -11.09 8.28
N ILE A 131 17.36 -11.30 7.27
CA ILE A 131 17.44 -12.44 6.34
C ILE A 131 18.55 -12.20 5.29
N SER A 132 18.54 -11.03 4.68
CA SER A 132 19.44 -10.69 3.56
C SER A 132 20.81 -10.19 4.01
N GLY A 133 20.98 -9.74 5.25
CA GLY A 133 22.17 -9.06 5.75
C GLY A 133 22.27 -7.59 5.33
N LEU A 134 21.20 -7.03 4.74
CA LEU A 134 21.14 -5.64 4.31
C LEU A 134 20.67 -4.73 5.44
N SER A 135 21.04 -3.44 5.37
CA SER A 135 20.50 -2.45 6.29
C SER A 135 18.99 -2.28 6.08
N PRO A 136 18.20 -2.02 7.14
CA PRO A 136 16.77 -1.78 7.01
C PRO A 136 16.45 -0.66 6.01
N GLN A 137 17.25 0.42 5.97
CA GLN A 137 17.03 1.52 5.03
C GLN A 137 17.20 1.06 3.59
N THR A 138 18.25 0.29 3.29
CA THR A 138 18.45 -0.29 1.95
C THR A 138 17.26 -1.15 1.54
N VAL A 139 16.67 -1.89 2.47
CA VAL A 139 15.48 -2.68 2.19
C VAL A 139 14.26 -1.79 1.93
N ILE A 140 14.04 -0.74 2.73
CA ILE A 140 12.95 0.22 2.51
C ILE A 140 13.02 0.82 1.10
N ASP A 141 14.22 1.19 0.65
CA ASP A 141 14.43 1.78 -0.67
C ASP A 141 14.15 0.80 -1.83
N MET A 142 14.16 -0.51 -1.54
CA MET A 142 13.84 -1.58 -2.50
C MET A 142 12.40 -2.09 -2.39
N LEU A 143 11.72 -1.85 -1.26
CA LEU A 143 10.35 -2.31 -1.09
C LEU A 143 9.52 -1.73 -2.24
N PRO A 144 8.80 -2.57 -3.00
CA PRO A 144 8.03 -2.05 -4.11
C PRO A 144 6.99 -1.09 -3.54
N GLY A 145 6.73 0.00 -4.28
CA GLY A 145 5.60 0.86 -4.00
C GLY A 145 4.33 0.04 -4.20
N PHE A 146 3.84 -0.61 -3.14
CA PHE A 146 2.57 -1.32 -3.15
C PHE A 146 1.45 -0.28 -3.17
N GLY A 147 1.20 0.31 -4.34
CA GLY A 147 0.22 1.38 -4.53
C GLY A 147 0.82 2.77 -4.74
N LEU A 148 1.67 2.90 -5.77
CA LEU A 148 1.84 4.13 -6.54
C LEU A 148 1.37 3.88 -7.98
#